data_AF-A0A0D3VHB4-F1
#
_entry.id   AF-A0A0D3VHB4-F1
#
_cell.length_a   1.000
_cell.length_b   1.000
_cell.length_c   1.000
_cell.angle_alpha   90.00
_cell.angle_beta   90.00
_cell.angle_gamma   90.00
#
_symmetry.space_group_name_H-M   'P 1'
#
loop_
_entity.id
_entity.type
_entity.pdbx_description
1 polymer ?
#
loop_
_entity_poly.entity_id
_entity_poly.type
_entity_poly.pdbx_seq_one_letter_code
_entity_poly.pdbx_strand_id
1 'polypeptide(L)'
;MEKIPVISDSEWEVMRAIWHRGEMTAAEVIDSIADEMDWSPKTVRTLLSRLVSKNVLAIKQETRPFVYYPLVSEAACQSAVTKSFFKRIYNGTFKHFLVNFVEEGELSQQDIDSLKQILQEKESNGEKS
;
A
#
# COMPACT_ATOMS: atom_id res chain seq x y z
N MET A 1 0.30 17.85 5.82
CA MET A 1 0.06 16.42 5.53
C MET A 1 1.40 15.76 5.33
N GLU A 2 1.81 14.87 6.23
CA GLU A 2 3.05 14.12 6.07
C GLU A 2 3.01 13.29 4.80
N LYS A 3 4.08 13.38 4.02
CA LYS A 3 4.20 12.70 2.74
C LYS A 3 4.48 11.23 3.03
N ILE A 4 3.52 10.36 2.74
CA ILE A 4 3.70 8.91 2.89
C ILE A 4 4.90 8.49 1.99
N PRO A 5 5.93 7.86 2.57
CA PRO A 5 7.13 7.46 1.84
C PRO A 5 6.78 6.42 0.78
N VAL A 6 7.46 6.51 -0.38
CA VAL A 6 7.37 5.47 -1.40
C VAL A 6 8.17 4.26 -0.93
N ILE A 7 7.48 3.12 -0.80
CA ILE A 7 8.11 1.83 -0.56
C ILE A 7 8.28 1.08 -1.89
N SER A 8 9.33 0.25 -1.99
CA SER A 8 9.55 -0.60 -3.17
C SER A 8 8.66 -1.83 -3.13
N ASP A 9 8.57 -2.55 -4.25
CA ASP A 9 7.78 -3.79 -4.34
C ASP A 9 8.23 -4.81 -3.29
N SER A 10 9.54 -5.02 -3.11
CA SER A 10 10.06 -5.93 -2.07
C SER A 10 9.73 -5.46 -0.64
N GLU A 11 9.72 -4.16 -0.39
CA GLU A 11 9.32 -3.61 0.91
C GLU A 11 7.80 -3.74 1.12
N TRP A 12 7.01 -3.69 0.05
CA TRP A 12 5.58 -3.90 0.08
C TRP A 12 5.24 -5.32 0.53
N GLU A 13 5.92 -6.34 0.02
CA GLU A 13 5.74 -7.74 0.47
C GLU A 13 5.90 -7.88 1.99
N VAL A 14 6.97 -7.29 2.54
CA VAL A 14 7.20 -7.27 3.99
C VAL A 14 6.08 -6.54 4.73
N MET A 15 5.60 -5.42 4.19
CA MET A 15 4.49 -4.67 4.78
C MET A 15 3.17 -5.44 4.74
N ARG A 16 2.88 -6.25 3.70
CA ARG A 16 1.67 -7.08 3.64
C ARG A 16 1.63 -8.09 4.78
N ALA A 17 2.74 -8.77 5.06
CA ALA A 17 2.83 -9.67 6.20
C ALA A 17 2.53 -8.93 7.52
N ILE A 18 3.13 -7.75 7.72
CA ILE A 18 2.96 -6.96 8.94
C ILE A 18 1.57 -6.36 9.07
N TRP A 19 0.96 -5.85 8.00
CA TRP A 19 -0.42 -5.33 8.03
C TRP A 19 -1.41 -6.44 8.35
N HIS A 20 -1.18 -7.66 7.85
CA HIS A 20 -2.05 -8.79 8.12
C HIS A 20 -2.03 -9.22 9.60
N ARG A 21 -0.86 -9.20 10.25
CA ARG A 21 -0.73 -9.60 11.67
C ARG A 21 -0.77 -8.46 12.69
N GLY A 22 -0.54 -7.22 12.27
CA GLY A 22 -0.48 -6.03 13.11
C GLY A 22 0.89 -5.78 13.76
N GLU A 23 1.47 -6.75 14.46
CA GLU A 23 2.81 -6.65 15.07
C GLU A 23 3.59 -7.94 14.81
N MET A 24 4.86 -7.83 14.43
CA MET A 24 5.70 -8.99 14.11
C MET A 24 7.18 -8.77 14.46
N THR A 25 7.87 -9.82 14.88
CA THR A 25 9.33 -9.87 14.98
C THR A 25 9.97 -10.14 13.63
N ALA A 26 11.27 -9.84 13.49
CA ALA A 26 11.99 -10.17 12.27
C ALA A 26 11.96 -11.67 11.91
N ALA A 27 11.96 -12.55 12.92
CA ALA A 27 11.88 -14.00 12.70
C ALA A 27 10.51 -14.39 12.13
N GLU A 28 9.43 -13.90 12.73
CA GLU A 28 8.07 -14.17 12.23
C GLU A 28 7.87 -13.62 10.81
N VAL A 29 8.45 -12.47 10.48
CA VAL A 29 8.39 -11.93 9.11
C VAL A 29 9.11 -12.87 8.15
N ILE A 30 10.33 -13.31 8.49
CA ILE A 30 11.11 -14.25 7.67
C ILE A 30 10.30 -15.52 7.42
N ASP A 31 9.74 -16.11 8.47
CA ASP A 31 8.98 -17.35 8.37
C ASP A 31 7.71 -17.15 7.55
N SER A 32 7.04 -16.00 7.67
CA SER A 32 5.79 -15.73 6.94
C SER A 32 5.95 -15.56 5.43
N ILE A 33 7.13 -15.17 4.96
CA ILE A 33 7.38 -14.91 3.53
C ILE A 33 8.33 -15.93 2.91
N ALA A 34 8.88 -16.86 3.70
CA ALA A 34 9.86 -17.85 3.24
C ALA A 34 9.32 -18.76 2.12
N ASP A 35 8.03 -19.08 2.16
CA ASP A 35 7.41 -19.96 1.16
C ASP A 35 7.11 -19.25 -0.17
N GLU A 36 6.90 -17.94 -0.12
CA GLU A 36 6.54 -17.12 -1.30
C GLU A 36 7.76 -16.43 -1.93
N MET A 37 8.81 -16.19 -1.14
CA MET A 37 9.98 -15.40 -1.52
C MET A 37 11.27 -16.12 -1.17
N ASP A 38 12.17 -16.30 -2.15
CA ASP A 38 13.51 -16.87 -1.95
C ASP A 38 14.50 -15.81 -1.41
N TRP A 39 14.14 -15.17 -0.30
CA TRP A 39 14.96 -14.13 0.33
C TRP A 39 15.73 -14.67 1.53
N SER A 40 17.03 -14.39 1.56
CA SER A 40 17.83 -14.69 2.74
C SER A 40 17.29 -13.94 3.99
N PRO A 41 17.44 -14.51 5.20
CA PRO A 41 17.13 -13.82 6.45
C PRO A 41 17.84 -12.47 6.62
N LYS A 42 18.97 -12.26 5.94
CA LYS A 42 19.70 -10.98 5.93
C LYS A 42 18.96 -9.94 5.08
N THR A 43 18.44 -10.34 3.92
CA THR A 43 17.65 -9.49 3.02
C THR A 43 16.42 -8.94 3.73
N VAL A 44 15.64 -9.81 4.39
CA VAL A 44 14.44 -9.41 5.13
C VAL A 44 14.76 -8.38 6.22
N ARG A 45 15.84 -8.60 6.98
CA ARG A 45 16.29 -7.64 8.00
C ARG A 45 16.72 -6.29 7.40
N THR A 46 17.35 -6.30 6.23
CA THR A 46 17.67 -5.06 5.50
C THR A 46 16.40 -4.32 5.05
N LEU A 47 15.38 -5.03 4.55
CA LEU A 47 14.10 -4.43 4.17
C LEU A 47 13.38 -3.83 5.38
N LEU A 48 13.33 -4.55 6.51
CA LEU A 48 12.78 -4.03 7.77
C LEU A 48 13.50 -2.76 8.23
N SER A 49 14.83 -2.73 8.19
CA SER A 49 15.62 -1.55 8.54
C SER A 49 15.33 -0.36 7.61
N ARG A 50 15.16 -0.61 6.31
CA ARG A 50 14.79 0.44 5.35
C ARG A 50 13.39 0.99 5.64
N LEU A 51 12.42 0.12 5.89
CA LEU A 51 11.05 0.52 6.25
C LEU A 51 11.00 1.36 7.54
N VAL A 52 11.81 1.03 8.53
CA VAL A 52 11.98 1.85 9.75
C VAL A 52 12.62 3.20 9.40
N SER A 53 13.69 3.22 8.60
CA SER A 53 14.34 4.47 8.19
C SER A 53 13.42 5.40 7.38
N LYS A 54 12.40 4.83 6.73
CA LYS A 54 11.36 5.56 6.01
C LYS A 54 10.22 6.04 6.91
N ASN A 55 10.18 5.72 8.21
CA ASN A 55 9.03 5.97 9.10
C ASN A 55 7.72 5.28 8.64
N VAL A 56 7.83 4.11 8.00
CA VAL A 56 6.68 3.27 7.62
C VAL A 56 6.42 2.21 8.69
N LEU A 57 7.49 1.76 9.34
CA LEU A 57 7.46 0.88 10.51
C LEU A 57 8.13 1.59 11.70
N ALA A 58 7.74 1.19 12.90
CA ALA A 58 8.46 1.49 14.12
C ALA A 58 8.78 0.20 14.89
N ILE A 59 9.68 0.32 15.85
CA ILE A 59 10.08 -0.77 16.76
C ILE A 59 9.49 -0.45 18.13
N LYS A 60 8.69 -1.36 18.68
CA LYS A 60 7.99 -1.17 19.97
C LYS A 60 8.91 -1.29 21.18
N GLN A 61 9.94 -2.14 21.07
CA GLN A 61 10.90 -2.40 22.14
C GLN A 61 12.33 -2.35 21.60
N GLU A 62 13.20 -1.58 22.24
CA GLU A 62 14.62 -1.47 21.86
C GLU A 62 15.47 -2.67 22.32
N THR A 63 14.85 -3.68 22.94
CA THR A 63 15.49 -4.92 23.37
C THR A 63 15.03 -6.09 22.52
N ARG A 64 15.95 -7.05 22.31
CA ARG A 64 15.67 -8.23 21.48
C ARG A 64 14.68 -9.17 22.18
N PRO A 65 13.78 -9.83 21.42
CA PRO A 65 13.59 -9.67 19.97
C PRO A 65 12.90 -8.34 19.64
N PHE A 66 13.35 -7.65 18.57
CA PHE A 66 12.70 -6.43 18.12
C PHE A 66 11.31 -6.76 17.56
N VAL A 67 10.29 -6.01 17.99
CA VAL A 67 8.91 -6.11 17.51
C VAL A 67 8.60 -4.91 16.63
N TYR A 68 8.25 -5.15 15.37
CA TYR A 68 7.91 -4.16 14.37
C TYR A 68 6.39 -3.98 14.29
N TYR A 69 5.94 -2.74 14.12
CA TYR A 69 4.53 -2.40 13.93
C TYR A 69 4.37 -1.28 12.88
N PRO A 70 3.24 -1.27 12.14
CA PRO A 70 3.02 -0.30 11.08
C PRO A 70 2.66 1.08 11.64
N LEU A 71 3.29 2.12 11.08
CA LEU A 71 2.95 3.52 11.33
C LEU A 71 1.92 4.06 10.33
N VAL A 72 1.75 3.36 9.20
CA VAL A 72 0.79 3.72 8.15
C VAL A 72 -0.10 2.53 7.84
N SER A 73 -1.37 2.79 7.54
CA SER A 73 -2.29 1.74 7.10
C SER A 73 -2.02 1.36 5.65
N GLU A 74 -2.39 0.13 5.28
CA GLU A 74 -2.29 -0.37 3.91
C GLU A 74 -3.05 0.55 2.94
N ALA A 75 -4.29 0.91 3.26
CA ALA A 75 -5.11 1.80 2.43
C ALA A 75 -4.47 3.18 2.21
N ALA A 76 -3.83 3.74 3.24
CA ALA A 76 -3.12 5.02 3.12
C ALA A 76 -1.90 4.89 2.20
N CYS A 77 -1.14 3.79 2.33
CA CYS A 77 0.00 3.51 1.49
C CYS A 77 -0.41 3.30 0.02
N GLN A 78 -1.45 2.49 -0.22
CA GLN A 78 -2.01 2.25 -1.56
C GLN A 78 -2.46 3.56 -2.22
N SER A 79 -3.21 4.40 -1.49
CA SER A 79 -3.64 5.71 -1.98
C SER A 79 -2.47 6.61 -2.38
N ALA A 80 -1.39 6.62 -1.59
CA ALA A 80 -0.20 7.41 -1.88
C ALA A 80 0.56 6.90 -3.11
N VAL A 81 0.77 5.58 -3.22
CA VAL A 81 1.44 4.97 -4.37
C VAL A 81 0.64 5.23 -5.64
N THR A 82 -0.67 4.99 -5.62
CA THR A 82 -1.59 5.24 -6.73
C THR A 82 -1.54 6.70 -7.21
N LYS A 83 -1.59 7.67 -6.28
CA LYS A 83 -1.43 9.10 -6.63
C LYS A 83 -0.08 9.41 -7.26
N SER A 84 1.00 8.83 -6.74
CA SER A 84 2.35 9.03 -7.28
C SER A 84 2.51 8.43 -8.68
N PHE A 85 1.93 7.26 -8.91
CA PHE A 85 1.89 6.56 -10.19
C PHE A 85 1.12 7.38 -11.23
N PHE A 86 -0.07 7.87 -10.89
CA PHE A 86 -0.85 8.73 -11.79
C PHE A 86 -0.12 10.02 -12.17
N LYS A 87 0.54 10.65 -11.20
CA LYS A 87 1.33 11.86 -11.47
C LYS A 87 2.47 11.57 -12.44
N ARG A 88 3.13 10.41 -12.32
CA ARG A 88 4.29 10.02 -13.15
C ARG A 88 3.92 9.60 -14.57
N ILE A 89 2.86 8.81 -14.73
CA ILE A 89 2.54 8.16 -16.02
C ILE A 89 1.55 8.97 -16.85
N TYR A 90 0.55 9.57 -16.20
CA TYR A 90 -0.54 10.24 -16.90
C TYR A 90 -0.44 11.77 -16.85
N ASN A 91 0.72 12.31 -16.44
CA ASN A 91 0.94 13.76 -16.23
C ASN A 91 -0.20 14.44 -15.44
N GLY A 92 -0.84 13.72 -14.51
CA GLY A 92 -1.97 14.22 -13.72
C GLY A 92 -3.36 14.12 -14.37
N THR A 93 -3.49 13.61 -15.60
CA THR A 93 -4.79 13.38 -16.24
C THR A 93 -5.38 12.01 -15.85
N PHE A 94 -5.80 11.90 -14.58
CA PHE A 94 -6.54 10.76 -14.04
C PHE A 94 -7.77 10.38 -14.90
N LYS A 95 -8.38 11.36 -15.56
CA LYS A 95 -9.49 11.17 -16.51
C LYS A 95 -9.12 10.22 -17.66
N HIS A 96 -7.96 10.38 -18.29
CA HIS A 96 -7.58 9.53 -19.42
C HIS A 96 -7.31 8.09 -19.01
N PHE A 97 -6.68 7.89 -17.85
CA PHE A 97 -6.55 6.55 -17.29
C PHE A 97 -7.91 5.90 -17.04
N LEU A 98 -8.84 6.60 -16.39
CA LEU A 98 -10.16 6.06 -16.10
C LEU A 98 -10.94 5.70 -17.37
N VAL A 99 -10.89 6.56 -18.39
CA VAL A 99 -11.54 6.28 -19.68
C VAL A 99 -10.95 5.02 -20.31
N ASN A 100 -9.63 4.95 -20.46
CA ASN A 100 -8.99 3.76 -21.04
C ASN A 100 -9.27 2.49 -20.21
N PHE A 101 -9.23 2.59 -18.88
CA PHE A 101 -9.50 1.46 -18.00
C PHE A 101 -10.94 0.95 -18.10
N VAL A 102 -11.91 1.85 -18.29
CA VAL A 102 -13.32 1.48 -18.48
C VAL A 102 -13.58 0.96 -19.89
N GLU A 103 -12.89 1.50 -20.90
CA GLU A 103 -13.03 1.07 -22.30
C GLU A 103 -12.36 -0.28 -22.58
N GLU A 104 -11.19 -0.53 -21.99
CA GLU A 104 -10.40 -1.75 -22.22
C GLU A 104 -10.57 -2.82 -21.13
N GLY A 105 -11.11 -2.46 -19.97
CA GLY A 105 -11.25 -3.35 -18.82
C GLY A 105 -12.47 -4.26 -18.90
N GLU A 106 -12.31 -5.51 -18.45
CA GLU A 106 -13.44 -6.42 -18.22
C GLU A 106 -14.14 -6.05 -16.91
N LEU A 107 -15.16 -5.18 -17.01
CA LEU A 107 -16.02 -4.82 -15.89
C LEU A 107 -17.28 -5.68 -15.88
N SER A 108 -17.59 -6.29 -14.74
CA SER A 108 -18.88 -6.95 -14.57
C SER A 108 -20.01 -5.92 -14.47
N GLN A 109 -21.26 -6.36 -14.66
CA GLN A 109 -22.42 -5.49 -14.45
C GLN A 109 -22.45 -4.91 -13.02
N GLN A 110 -22.03 -5.69 -12.03
CA GLN A 110 -21.96 -5.27 -10.64
C GLN A 110 -20.91 -4.18 -10.42
N ASP A 111 -19.75 -4.28 -11.08
CA ASP A 111 -18.70 -3.26 -11.02
C ASP A 111 -19.19 -1.95 -11.64
N ILE A 112 -19.88 -2.02 -12.79
CA ILE A 112 -20.46 -0.87 -13.48
C ILE A 112 -21.48 -0.16 -12.58
N ASP A 113 -22.38 -0.91 -11.95
CA ASP A 113 -23.43 -0.32 -11.12
C ASP A 113 -22.83 0.30 -9.84
N SER A 114 -21.82 -0.34 -9.24
CA SER A 114 -21.07 0.22 -8.11
C SER A 114 -20.36 1.51 -8.49
N LEU A 115 -19.71 1.55 -9.66
CA LEU A 115 -19.05 2.75 -10.17
C LEU A 115 -20.04 3.90 -10.41
N LYS A 116 -21.21 3.61 -10.98
CA LYS A 116 -22.29 4.62 -11.17
C LYS A 116 -22.74 5.19 -9.83
N GLN A 117 -22.95 4.35 -8.82
CA GLN A 117 -23.37 4.79 -7.49
C GLN A 117 -22.33 5.74 -6.87
N ILE A 118 -21.04 5.39 -6.91
CA ILE A 118 -19.96 6.22 -6.37
C ILE A 118 -19.91 7.60 -7.08
N LEU A 119 -20.12 7.63 -8.39
CA LEU A 119 -20.15 8.88 -9.16
C LEU A 119 -21.35 9.75 -8.77
N GLN A 120 -22.55 9.17 -8.65
CA GLN A 120 -23.75 9.88 -8.21
C GLN A 120 -23.62 10.45 -6.80
N GLU A 121 -23.06 9.68 -5.86
CA GLU A 121 -22.81 10.15 -4.49
C GLU A 121 -21.84 11.34 -4.48
N LYS A 122 -20.84 11.34 -5.37
CA LYS A 122 -19.88 12.44 -5.50
C LYS A 122 -20.51 13.70 -6.09
N GLU A 123 -21.40 13.58 -7.08
CA GLU A 123 -22.17 14.70 -7.62
C GLU A 123 -23.08 15.32 -6.55
N SER A 124 -23.80 14.46 -5.81
CA SER A 124 -24.69 14.86 -4.71
C SER A 124 -23.98 15.62 -3.59
N ASN A 125 -22.72 15.26 -3.31
CA ASN A 125 -21.89 15.94 -2.31
C ASN A 125 -21.20 17.21 -2.85
N GLY A 126 -21.09 17.36 -4.17
CA GLY A 126 -20.53 18.55 -4.82
C GLY A 126 -21.52 19.72 -4.91
N GLU A 127 -22.83 19.46 -4.88
CA GLU A 127 -23.88 20.50 -4.91
C GLU A 127 -24.14 21.17 -3.56
N LYS A 128 -23.55 20.66 -2.46
CA LYS A 128 -23.71 21.20 -1.10
C LYS A 128 -22.54 22.03 -0.59
N SER A 129 -21.58 22.40 -1.45
CA SER A 129 -20.40 23.19 -1.10
C SER A 129 -20.21 24.44 -1.94
#